data_AF-A0A9D4EBF2-F1
#
_entry.id   AF-A0A9D4EBF2-F1
#
_cell.length_a   1.000
_cell.length_b   1.000
_cell.length_c   1.000
_cell.angle_alpha   90.00
_cell.angle_beta   90.00
_cell.angle_gamma   90.00
#
_symmetry.space_group_name_H-M   'P 1'
#
loop_
_entity.id
_entity.type
_entity.pdbx_description
1 polymer ?
#
loop_
_entity_poly.entity_id
_entity_poly.type
_entity_poly.pdbx_seq_one_letter_code
_entity_poly.pdbx_strand_id
1 'polypeptide(L)'
;MLHCRYLYSGNIEIHAETVLCLLYAAKKYDMPKLESLCMSFLNEGIDTESVCTILDQAILFDDEGLKSKSLDLIMTKSESVLKSNAFVEMSKSGLQEILKLDAFSTSECELYVGCKRWAAQRCRDAGKQATGEQIRRELGDELISLIRFPTMTMDEFNDVVSTENVLNTEELLSVYRSITQNKCVSKCINNPRFGFTRCLFVRCVRVDSPRQRGYLTLWGGRPHVLYFTVSKDCYLTAVDMFLPDSEDSATGVLEVIEGTTVIHSQNIALHYHEGIEHLLVNLDTSIHLHESLKYSVRMQMKGSRGFCCASARNSITMDGLTMTFIDFMSLNDTNVSKGQFYGFELLIKTNEQNTAK
;
A
#
# COMPACT_ATOMS: atom_id res chain seq x y z
N MET A 1 -14.13 38.61 0.58
CA MET A 1 -13.91 39.60 -0.51
C MET A 1 -13.19 39.04 -1.74
N LEU A 2 -12.50 37.89 -1.69
CA LEU A 2 -11.75 37.33 -2.84
C LEU A 2 -12.63 36.89 -4.02
N HIS A 3 -13.79 36.26 -3.77
CA HIS A 3 -14.73 35.83 -4.82
C HIS A 3 -15.22 36.96 -5.72
N CYS A 4 -15.54 38.12 -5.14
CA CYS A 4 -15.97 39.28 -5.93
C CYS A 4 -14.83 39.76 -6.83
N ARG A 5 -13.58 39.73 -6.36
CA ARG A 5 -12.42 40.21 -7.12
C ARG A 5 -12.19 39.36 -8.38
N TYR A 6 -12.40 38.05 -8.34
CA TYR A 6 -12.33 37.19 -9.53
C TYR A 6 -13.38 37.51 -10.57
N LEU A 7 -14.64 37.66 -10.14
CA LEU A 7 -15.77 38.01 -10.98
C LEU A 7 -15.52 39.31 -11.77
N TYR A 8 -14.76 40.24 -11.20
CA TYR A 8 -14.47 41.54 -11.82
C TYR A 8 -13.11 41.64 -12.52
N SER A 9 -12.12 40.80 -12.22
CA SER A 9 -10.74 40.97 -12.72
C SER A 9 -10.12 39.75 -13.41
N GLY A 10 -10.73 38.56 -13.31
CA GLY A 10 -10.21 37.33 -13.91
C GLY A 10 -8.92 36.77 -13.30
N ASN A 11 -8.29 37.47 -12.35
CA ASN A 11 -7.06 37.06 -11.69
C ASN A 11 -7.28 36.89 -10.18
N ILE A 12 -6.90 35.73 -9.63
CA ILE A 12 -6.80 35.48 -8.18
C ILE A 12 -5.43 34.87 -7.86
N GLU A 13 -4.80 35.38 -6.81
CA GLU A 13 -3.74 34.67 -6.08
C GLU A 13 -4.39 33.67 -5.11
N ILE A 14 -4.12 32.37 -5.33
CA ILE A 14 -4.65 31.30 -4.49
C ILE A 14 -3.70 31.11 -3.30
N HIS A 15 -4.24 31.21 -2.08
CA HIS A 15 -3.51 30.92 -0.85
C HIS A 15 -4.08 29.69 -0.15
N ALA A 16 -3.23 28.92 0.54
CA ALA A 16 -3.59 27.68 1.22
C ALA A 16 -4.75 27.84 2.23
N GLU A 17 -4.83 28.97 2.93
CA GLU A 17 -5.91 29.25 3.89
C GLU A 17 -7.26 29.51 3.20
N THR A 18 -7.23 29.99 1.95
CA THR A 18 -8.43 30.46 1.24
C THR A 18 -8.91 29.51 0.15
N VAL A 19 -8.07 28.56 -0.27
CA VAL A 19 -8.34 27.67 -1.41
C VAL A 19 -9.58 26.82 -1.21
N LEU A 20 -9.86 26.34 0.01
CA LEU A 20 -11.04 25.54 0.31
C LEU A 20 -12.33 26.37 0.20
N CYS A 21 -12.33 27.60 0.72
CA CYS A 21 -13.45 28.52 0.56
C CYS A 21 -13.65 28.92 -0.91
N LEU A 22 -12.54 29.05 -1.66
CA LEU A 22 -12.54 29.33 -3.09
C LEU A 22 -13.14 28.19 -3.90
N LEU A 23 -12.74 26.95 -3.61
CA LEU A 23 -13.27 25.76 -4.26
C LEU A 23 -14.78 25.61 -3.98
N TYR A 24 -15.20 25.85 -2.74
CA TYR A 24 -16.62 25.86 -2.38
C TYR A 24 -17.42 26.84 -3.23
N ALA A 25 -16.95 28.08 -3.36
CA ALA A 25 -17.64 29.07 -4.18
C ALA A 25 -17.55 28.76 -5.67
N ALA A 26 -16.42 28.23 -6.15
CA ALA A 26 -16.25 27.84 -7.54
C ALA A 26 -17.27 26.79 -7.95
N LYS A 27 -17.48 25.75 -7.12
CA LYS A 27 -18.55 24.76 -7.35
C LYS A 27 -19.94 25.36 -7.16
N LYS A 28 -20.17 26.19 -6.13
CA LYS A 28 -21.49 26.78 -5.86
C LYS A 28 -22.00 27.72 -6.95
N TYR A 29 -21.08 28.42 -7.64
CA TYR A 29 -21.41 29.38 -8.69
C TYR A 29 -21.03 28.87 -10.09
N ASP A 30 -20.80 27.56 -10.27
CA ASP A 30 -20.46 26.91 -11.55
C ASP A 30 -19.34 27.62 -12.32
N MET A 31 -18.19 27.80 -11.66
CA MET A 31 -16.98 28.43 -12.23
C MET A 31 -15.88 27.39 -12.52
N PRO A 32 -15.96 26.62 -13.61
CA PRO A 32 -15.09 25.45 -13.85
C PRO A 32 -13.60 25.81 -13.98
N LYS A 33 -13.30 27.01 -14.49
CA LYS A 33 -11.90 27.49 -14.58
C LYS A 33 -11.29 27.74 -13.20
N LEU A 34 -12.07 28.29 -12.27
CA LEU A 34 -11.60 28.54 -10.91
C LEU A 34 -11.48 27.23 -10.13
N GLU A 35 -12.45 26.33 -10.32
CA GLU A 35 -12.43 24.99 -9.75
C GLU A 35 -11.16 24.23 -10.16
N SER A 36 -10.85 24.18 -11.46
CA SER A 36 -9.65 23.49 -11.97
C SER A 36 -8.35 24.05 -11.39
N LEU A 37 -8.24 25.37 -11.24
CA LEU A 37 -7.08 26.01 -10.61
C LEU A 37 -6.96 25.69 -9.12
N CYS A 38 -8.07 25.70 -8.38
CA CYS A 38 -8.09 25.35 -6.96
C CYS A 38 -7.73 23.87 -6.75
N MET A 39 -8.22 22.98 -7.62
CA MET A 39 -7.91 21.56 -7.58
C MET A 39 -6.44 21.28 -7.91
N SER A 40 -5.86 21.99 -8.89
CA SER A 40 -4.43 21.87 -9.18
C SER A 40 -3.57 22.30 -7.99
N PHE A 41 -3.92 23.42 -7.35
CA PHE A 41 -3.23 23.92 -6.18
C PHE A 41 -3.31 22.94 -4.99
N LEU A 42 -4.50 22.38 -4.74
CA LEU A 42 -4.69 21.38 -3.68
C LEU A 42 -3.88 20.11 -3.94
N ASN A 43 -3.80 19.65 -5.20
CA ASN A 43 -3.04 18.47 -5.57
C ASN A 43 -1.52 18.62 -5.35
N GLU A 44 -0.98 19.82 -5.49
CA GLU A 44 0.45 20.11 -5.31
C GLU A 44 0.83 20.35 -3.84
N GLY A 45 -0.15 20.74 -3.00
CA GLY A 45 0.07 21.17 -1.62
C GLY A 45 -0.39 20.21 -0.53
N ILE A 46 -0.68 18.93 -0.82
CA ILE A 46 -1.16 17.99 0.20
C ILE A 46 -0.04 17.65 1.18
N ASP A 47 -0.21 18.04 2.44
CA ASP A 47 0.68 17.72 3.55
C ASP A 47 -0.04 16.95 4.66
N THR A 48 0.69 16.48 5.68
CA THR A 48 0.13 15.68 6.78
C THR A 48 -0.80 16.48 7.70
N GLU A 49 -0.74 17.81 7.67
CA GLU A 49 -1.57 18.69 8.51
C GLU A 49 -2.85 19.12 7.79
N SER A 50 -2.86 19.14 6.46
CA SER A 50 -4.01 19.52 5.63
C SER A 50 -4.79 18.32 5.10
N VAL A 51 -4.17 17.13 5.00
CA VAL A 51 -4.77 15.97 4.32
C VAL A 51 -6.13 15.54 4.91
N CYS A 52 -6.33 15.62 6.22
CA CYS A 52 -7.61 15.27 6.85
C CYS A 52 -8.71 16.26 6.46
N THR A 53 -8.40 17.56 6.45
CA THR A 53 -9.34 18.61 6.02
C THR A 53 -9.64 18.47 4.53
N ILE A 54 -8.62 18.21 3.70
CA ILE A 54 -8.76 18.01 2.26
C ILE A 54 -9.64 16.78 1.98
N LEU A 55 -9.47 15.68 2.73
CA LEU A 55 -10.31 14.49 2.60
C LEU A 55 -11.78 14.79 2.93
N ASP A 56 -12.05 15.51 4.01
CA ASP A 56 -13.42 15.93 4.36
C ASP A 56 -14.06 16.78 3.27
N GLN A 57 -13.28 17.68 2.66
CA GLN A 57 -13.75 18.49 1.54
C GLN A 57 -13.95 17.65 0.27
N ALA A 58 -13.07 16.69 -0.02
CA ALA A 58 -13.24 15.77 -1.14
C ALA A 58 -14.53 14.96 -1.01
N ILE A 59 -14.87 14.49 0.19
CA ILE A 59 -16.13 13.81 0.48
C ILE A 59 -17.32 14.77 0.32
N LEU A 60 -17.22 16.00 0.83
CA LEU A 60 -18.28 17.01 0.70
C LEU A 60 -18.58 17.39 -0.75
N PHE A 61 -17.54 17.41 -1.60
CA PHE A 61 -17.61 17.79 -3.00
C PHE A 61 -17.77 16.62 -3.98
N ASP A 62 -17.89 15.40 -3.47
CA ASP A 62 -17.98 14.14 -4.23
C ASP A 62 -16.85 14.00 -5.27
N ASP A 63 -15.62 14.38 -4.89
CA ASP A 63 -14.45 14.33 -5.76
C ASP A 63 -13.60 13.08 -5.49
N GLU A 64 -13.84 12.04 -6.28
CA GLU A 64 -13.14 10.75 -6.16
C GLU A 64 -11.62 10.86 -6.43
N GLY A 65 -11.19 11.78 -7.29
CA GLY A 65 -9.77 11.95 -7.62
C GLY A 65 -8.96 12.50 -6.43
N LEU A 66 -9.50 13.54 -5.79
CA LEU A 66 -8.90 14.13 -4.59
C LEU A 66 -9.01 13.21 -3.38
N LYS A 67 -10.14 12.51 -3.26
CA LYS A 67 -10.36 11.49 -2.22
C LYS A 67 -9.31 10.39 -2.29
N SER A 68 -9.11 9.77 -3.46
CA SER A 68 -8.11 8.70 -3.63
C SER A 68 -6.71 9.15 -3.24
N LYS A 69 -6.25 10.31 -3.73
CA LYS A 69 -4.91 10.82 -3.41
C LYS A 69 -4.74 11.15 -1.93
N SER A 70 -5.77 11.71 -1.30
CA SER A 70 -5.74 12.01 0.13
C SER A 70 -5.65 10.73 0.95
N LEU A 71 -6.42 9.70 0.57
CA LEU A 71 -6.35 8.37 1.19
C LEU A 71 -4.96 7.73 0.98
N ASP A 72 -4.37 7.81 -0.21
CA ASP A 72 -3.02 7.29 -0.49
C ASP A 72 -1.94 7.91 0.40
N LEU A 73 -2.01 9.22 0.62
CA LEU A 73 -1.09 9.92 1.51
C LEU A 73 -1.31 9.53 2.98
N ILE A 74 -2.57 9.37 3.40
CA ILE A 74 -2.92 8.89 4.75
C ILE A 74 -2.41 7.47 4.95
N MET A 75 -2.57 6.58 3.96
CA MET A 75 -2.05 5.20 4.03
C MET A 75 -0.53 5.17 4.18
N THR A 76 0.18 6.04 3.43
CA THR A 76 1.65 6.11 3.41
C THR A 76 2.23 6.76 4.66
N LYS A 77 1.57 7.80 5.22
CA LYS A 77 2.05 8.58 6.37
C LYS A 77 1.13 8.46 7.59
N SER A 78 0.51 7.30 7.79
CA SER A 78 -0.55 7.14 8.81
C SER A 78 -0.06 7.47 10.22
N GLU A 79 1.18 7.16 10.57
CA GLU A 79 1.75 7.45 11.90
C GLU A 79 1.75 8.95 12.23
N SER A 80 2.16 9.77 11.26
CA SER A 80 2.19 11.24 11.41
C SER A 80 0.78 11.82 11.42
N VAL A 81 -0.09 11.30 10.56
CA VAL A 81 -1.49 11.76 10.46
C VAL A 81 -2.28 11.43 11.72
N LEU A 82 -2.20 10.21 12.26
CA LEU A 82 -2.90 9.82 13.48
C LEU A 82 -2.46 10.63 14.71
N LYS A 83 -1.23 11.15 14.68
CA LYS A 83 -0.70 12.00 15.76
C LYS A 83 -1.11 13.47 15.62
N SER A 84 -1.46 13.93 14.42
CA SER A 84 -1.74 15.33 14.09
C SER A 84 -3.05 15.84 14.68
N ASN A 85 -3.15 17.16 14.83
CA ASN A 85 -4.41 17.80 15.26
C ASN A 85 -5.49 17.70 14.18
N ALA A 86 -5.09 17.68 12.90
CA ALA A 86 -5.99 17.58 11.77
C ALA A 86 -6.84 16.31 11.80
N PHE A 87 -6.27 15.19 12.26
CA PHE A 87 -7.01 13.94 12.43
C PHE A 87 -8.09 14.04 13.51
N VAL A 88 -7.83 14.80 14.57
CA VAL A 88 -8.76 14.98 15.69
C VAL A 88 -9.95 15.87 15.30
N GLU A 89 -9.71 16.87 14.44
CA GLU A 89 -10.72 17.82 13.96
C GLU A 89 -11.60 17.26 12.82
N MET A 90 -11.16 16.17 12.17
CA MET A 90 -11.82 15.54 11.03
C MET A 90 -13.28 15.12 11.33
N SER A 91 -14.12 15.10 10.29
CA SER A 91 -15.51 14.66 10.34
C SER A 91 -15.66 13.14 10.62
N LYS A 92 -16.84 12.74 11.11
CA LYS A 92 -17.17 11.32 11.34
C LYS A 92 -17.16 10.52 10.03
N SER A 93 -17.61 11.11 8.92
CA SER A 93 -17.56 10.51 7.58
C SER A 93 -16.12 10.29 7.10
N GLY A 94 -15.24 11.27 7.31
CA GLY A 94 -13.81 11.13 6.99
C GLY A 94 -13.18 9.98 7.77
N LEU A 95 -13.45 9.91 9.08
CA LEU A 95 -12.96 8.80 9.92
C LEU A 95 -13.48 7.44 9.44
N GLN A 96 -14.74 7.36 9.02
CA GLN A 96 -15.33 6.13 8.50
C GLN A 96 -14.64 5.66 7.22
N GLU A 97 -14.34 6.56 6.27
CA GLU A 97 -13.64 6.21 5.03
C GLU A 97 -12.21 5.72 5.32
N ILE A 98 -11.50 6.35 6.24
CA ILE A 98 -10.20 5.88 6.72
C ILE A 98 -10.35 4.48 7.35
N LEU A 99 -11.32 4.28 8.25
CA LEU A 99 -11.52 2.99 8.89
C LEU A 99 -11.95 1.86 7.94
N LYS A 100 -12.49 2.16 6.75
CA LYS A 100 -12.78 1.13 5.73
C LYS A 100 -11.54 0.66 4.98
N LEU A 101 -10.46 1.44 4.96
CA LEU A 101 -9.25 1.09 4.22
C LEU A 101 -8.59 -0.18 4.77
N ASP A 102 -8.12 -1.01 3.85
CA ASP A 102 -7.43 -2.26 4.16
C ASP A 102 -5.93 -2.06 4.39
N ALA A 103 -5.32 -0.94 4.00
CA ALA A 103 -3.87 -0.73 4.08
C ALA A 103 -3.52 0.47 4.97
N PHE A 104 -2.69 0.27 5.99
CA PHE A 104 -2.21 1.34 6.90
C PHE A 104 -0.75 1.14 7.24
N SER A 105 0.03 2.22 7.33
CA SER A 105 1.44 2.08 7.74
C SER A 105 1.68 1.78 9.23
N THR A 106 0.62 1.75 10.04
CA THR A 106 0.63 1.70 11.52
C THR A 106 -0.09 0.47 12.05
N SER A 107 0.16 0.13 13.33
CA SER A 107 -0.55 -0.98 13.99
C SER A 107 -2.02 -0.64 14.24
N GLU A 108 -2.87 -1.68 14.35
CA GLU A 108 -4.28 -1.48 14.70
C GLU A 108 -4.43 -0.85 16.09
N CYS A 109 -3.50 -1.12 17.01
CA CYS A 109 -3.45 -0.50 18.33
C CYS A 109 -3.29 1.03 18.22
N GLU A 110 -2.33 1.51 17.42
CA GLU A 110 -2.15 2.95 17.19
C GLU A 110 -3.37 3.59 16.52
N LEU A 111 -3.99 2.89 15.58
CA LEU A 111 -5.22 3.34 14.94
C LEU A 111 -6.36 3.52 15.96
N TYR A 112 -6.54 2.54 16.87
CA TYR A 112 -7.52 2.63 17.95
C TYR A 112 -7.22 3.79 18.91
N VAL A 113 -5.94 4.01 19.26
CA VAL A 113 -5.52 5.16 20.08
C VAL A 113 -5.86 6.48 19.38
N GLY A 114 -5.66 6.57 18.06
CA GLY A 114 -6.09 7.70 17.24
C GLY A 114 -7.59 7.92 17.31
N CYS A 115 -8.40 6.87 17.07
CA CYS A 115 -9.86 6.93 17.17
C CYS A 115 -10.33 7.38 18.56
N LYS A 116 -9.66 6.91 19.61
CA LYS A 116 -9.94 7.35 20.98
C LYS A 116 -9.66 8.84 21.16
N ARG A 117 -8.54 9.34 20.66
CA ARG A 117 -8.21 10.78 20.71
C ARG A 117 -9.26 11.63 19.99
N TRP A 118 -9.69 11.18 18.81
CA TRP A 118 -10.77 11.81 18.04
C TRP A 118 -12.08 11.87 18.85
N ALA A 119 -12.52 10.74 19.41
CA ALA A 119 -13.75 10.67 20.20
C ALA A 119 -13.67 11.51 21.49
N ALA A 120 -12.52 11.49 22.17
CA ALA A 120 -12.28 12.28 23.36
C ALA A 120 -12.36 13.79 23.07
N GLN A 121 -11.88 14.24 21.91
CA GLN A 121 -12.03 15.64 21.52
C GLN A 121 -13.48 16.01 21.25
N ARG A 122 -14.24 15.16 20.56
CA ARG A 122 -15.69 15.38 20.35
C ARG A 122 -16.46 15.50 21.67
N CYS A 123 -16.09 14.70 22.67
CA CYS A 123 -16.64 14.85 24.02
C CYS A 123 -16.29 16.21 24.65
N ARG A 124 -15.04 16.67 24.52
CA ARG A 124 -14.59 17.98 25.04
C ARG A 124 -15.31 19.14 24.36
N ASP A 125 -15.46 19.08 23.03
CA ASP A 125 -16.17 20.10 22.25
C ASP A 125 -17.64 20.18 22.66
N ALA A 126 -18.24 19.04 23.07
CA ALA A 126 -19.58 18.97 23.64
C ALA A 126 -19.66 19.32 25.14
N GLY A 127 -18.54 19.72 25.77
CA GLY A 127 -18.45 20.07 27.19
C GLY A 127 -18.60 18.89 28.16
N LYS A 128 -18.38 17.66 27.70
CA LYS A 128 -18.52 16.43 28.50
C LYS A 128 -17.16 15.86 28.88
N GLN A 129 -17.13 15.06 29.95
CA GLN A 129 -15.94 14.29 30.30
C GLN A 129 -15.77 13.10 29.34
N ALA A 130 -14.53 12.85 28.91
CA ALA A 130 -14.17 11.74 28.04
C ALA A 130 -14.12 10.42 28.85
N THR A 131 -15.28 9.91 29.26
CA THR A 131 -15.41 8.57 29.84
C THR A 131 -15.59 7.53 28.73
N GLY A 132 -15.28 6.26 29.01
CA GLY A 132 -15.43 5.15 28.06
C GLY A 132 -16.78 5.06 27.37
N GLU A 133 -17.86 5.26 28.13
CA GLU A 133 -19.22 5.23 27.61
C GLU A 133 -19.52 6.40 26.65
N GLN A 134 -18.94 7.58 26.90
CA GLN A 134 -19.07 8.72 26.00
C GLN A 134 -18.25 8.49 24.72
N ILE A 135 -17.04 7.94 24.86
CA ILE A 135 -16.19 7.56 23.71
C ILE A 135 -16.91 6.53 22.83
N ARG A 136 -17.52 5.50 23.43
CA ARG A 136 -18.38 4.52 22.73
C ARG A 136 -19.50 5.25 21.97
N ARG A 137 -20.16 6.21 22.60
CA ARG A 137 -21.30 6.94 22.02
C ARG A 137 -20.89 7.76 20.79
N GLU A 138 -19.75 8.44 20.84
CA GLU A 138 -19.26 9.25 19.72
C GLU A 138 -18.78 8.38 18.55
N LEU A 139 -18.03 7.31 18.82
CA LEU A 139 -17.61 6.35 17.80
C LEU A 139 -18.82 5.63 17.19
N GLY A 140 -19.72 5.14 18.04
CA GLY A 140 -20.86 4.31 17.65
C GLY A 140 -20.44 2.90 17.23
N ASP A 141 -21.43 2.02 17.14
CA ASP A 141 -21.21 0.60 16.83
C ASP A 141 -20.61 0.39 15.42
N GLU A 142 -20.98 1.26 14.47
CA GLU A 142 -20.48 1.20 13.10
C GLU A 142 -18.95 1.37 13.04
N LEU A 143 -18.39 2.43 13.63
CA LEU A 143 -16.94 2.66 13.58
C LEU A 143 -16.18 1.60 14.38
N ILE A 144 -16.74 1.18 15.52
CA ILE A 144 -16.10 0.16 16.36
C ILE A 144 -16.04 -1.19 15.64
N SER A 145 -17.06 -1.54 14.85
CA SER A 145 -17.07 -2.78 14.05
C SER A 145 -15.98 -2.81 12.96
N LEU A 146 -15.54 -1.65 12.50
CA LEU A 146 -14.47 -1.52 11.50
C LEU A 146 -13.06 -1.67 12.11
N ILE A 147 -12.92 -1.51 13.43
CA ILE A 147 -11.66 -1.69 14.14
C ILE A 147 -11.42 -3.18 14.37
N ARG A 148 -10.22 -3.64 14.01
CA ARG A 148 -9.84 -5.05 13.95
C ARG A 148 -9.16 -5.49 15.24
N PHE A 149 -9.81 -5.31 16.39
CA PHE A 149 -9.24 -5.65 17.71
C PHE A 149 -8.54 -7.03 17.79
N PRO A 150 -9.05 -8.10 17.14
CA PRO A 150 -8.40 -9.42 17.20
C PRO A 150 -7.01 -9.49 16.55
N THR A 151 -6.59 -8.45 15.84
CA THR A 151 -5.28 -8.36 15.19
C THR A 151 -4.26 -7.63 16.07
N MET A 152 -4.68 -7.11 17.23
CA MET A 152 -3.79 -6.55 18.25
C MET A 152 -3.13 -7.66 19.06
N THR A 153 -1.98 -7.37 19.67
CA THR A 153 -1.39 -8.31 20.64
C THR A 153 -2.20 -8.32 21.94
N MET A 154 -2.03 -9.40 22.71
CA MET A 154 -2.74 -9.57 23.98
C MET A 154 -2.38 -8.46 24.99
N ASP A 155 -1.12 -8.04 25.02
CA ASP A 155 -0.63 -7.02 25.94
C ASP A 155 -1.18 -5.64 25.55
N GLU A 156 -1.11 -5.27 24.27
CA GLU A 156 -1.71 -4.03 23.75
C GLU A 156 -3.22 -3.95 24.04
N PHE A 157 -3.93 -5.05 23.84
CA PHE A 157 -5.37 -5.11 24.08
C PHE A 157 -5.72 -4.90 25.56
N ASN A 158 -4.96 -5.52 26.47
CA ASN A 158 -5.17 -5.38 27.91
C ASN A 158 -4.86 -3.96 28.41
N ASP A 159 -3.77 -3.37 27.93
CA ASP A 159 -3.34 -2.05 28.38
C ASP A 159 -4.23 -0.93 27.83
N VAL A 160 -4.61 -1.02 26.55
CA VAL A 160 -5.24 0.10 25.82
C VAL A 160 -6.76 0.00 25.75
N VAL A 161 -7.33 -1.21 25.65
CA VAL A 161 -8.75 -1.43 25.35
C VAL A 161 -9.52 -1.90 26.58
N SER A 162 -8.97 -2.86 27.33
CA SER A 162 -9.68 -3.50 28.46
C SER A 162 -9.90 -2.58 29.67
N THR A 163 -9.13 -1.50 29.79
CA THR A 163 -9.16 -0.59 30.95
C THR A 163 -10.29 0.44 30.93
N GLU A 164 -10.88 0.72 29.75
CA GLU A 164 -11.70 1.92 29.57
C GLU A 164 -13.19 1.67 29.29
N ASN A 165 -13.73 0.44 29.40
CA ASN A 165 -15.16 0.13 29.19
C ASN A 165 -15.76 0.65 27.84
N VAL A 166 -14.93 0.76 26.79
CA VAL A 166 -15.37 1.16 25.44
C VAL A 166 -16.03 -0.01 24.69
N LEU A 167 -15.63 -1.24 24.99
CA LEU A 167 -16.26 -2.46 24.48
C LEU A 167 -17.23 -3.02 25.53
N ASN A 168 -18.36 -3.54 25.07
CA ASN A 168 -19.28 -4.23 25.96
C ASN A 168 -18.68 -5.56 26.44
N THR A 169 -19.13 -6.08 27.58
CA THR A 169 -18.59 -7.32 28.16
C THR A 169 -18.63 -8.50 27.19
N GLU A 170 -19.71 -8.63 26.40
CA GLU A 170 -19.81 -9.68 25.37
C GLU A 170 -18.80 -9.50 24.23
N GLU A 171 -18.61 -8.26 23.76
CA GLU A 171 -17.65 -7.92 22.71
C GLU A 171 -16.22 -8.17 23.19
N LEU A 172 -15.89 -7.70 24.40
CA LEU A 172 -14.60 -7.90 25.04
C LEU A 172 -14.25 -9.39 25.16
N LEU A 173 -15.19 -10.21 25.66
CA LEU A 173 -15.01 -11.66 25.74
C LEU A 173 -14.88 -12.32 24.37
N SER A 174 -15.61 -11.84 23.36
CA SER A 174 -15.50 -12.36 22.00
C SER A 174 -14.12 -12.10 21.39
N VAL A 175 -13.57 -10.89 21.58
CA VAL A 175 -12.22 -10.53 21.13
C VAL A 175 -11.17 -11.34 21.89
N TYR A 176 -11.31 -11.47 23.21
CA TYR A 176 -10.41 -12.28 24.04
C TYR A 176 -10.36 -13.74 23.57
N ARG A 177 -11.51 -14.34 23.23
CA ARG A 177 -11.58 -15.70 22.66
C ARG A 177 -10.95 -15.75 21.27
N SER A 178 -11.20 -14.76 20.42
CA SER A 178 -10.61 -14.70 19.08
C SER A 178 -9.08 -14.66 19.13
N ILE A 179 -8.50 -13.85 20.02
CA ILE A 179 -7.04 -13.73 20.20
C ILE A 179 -6.44 -15.01 20.79
N THR A 180 -7.06 -15.60 21.83
CA THR A 180 -6.50 -16.77 22.53
C THR A 180 -6.70 -18.10 21.81
N GLN A 181 -7.80 -18.27 21.08
CA GLN A 181 -8.17 -19.55 20.46
C GLN A 181 -7.86 -19.61 18.96
N ASN A 182 -7.37 -18.52 18.36
CA ASN A 182 -7.14 -18.41 16.91
C ASN A 182 -8.35 -18.87 16.06
N LYS A 183 -9.55 -18.69 16.61
CA LYS A 183 -10.83 -19.04 15.99
C LYS A 183 -11.71 -17.81 15.96
N CYS A 184 -12.22 -17.50 14.77
CA CYS A 184 -13.03 -16.33 14.48
C CYS A 184 -14.42 -16.46 15.15
N VAL A 185 -14.67 -15.70 16.23
CA VAL A 185 -15.97 -15.68 16.96
C VAL A 185 -16.54 -14.26 17.11
N SER A 186 -15.73 -13.22 16.86
CA SER A 186 -16.11 -11.81 17.03
C SER A 186 -16.84 -11.24 15.80
N LYS A 187 -17.76 -10.29 16.05
CA LYS A 187 -18.45 -9.48 15.02
C LYS A 187 -17.52 -8.48 14.31
N CYS A 188 -16.34 -8.22 14.86
CA CYS A 188 -15.31 -7.37 14.26
C CYS A 188 -14.65 -8.07 13.06
N ILE A 189 -14.11 -7.28 12.14
CA ILE A 189 -13.27 -7.80 11.06
C ILE A 189 -12.01 -8.43 11.67
N ASN A 190 -11.73 -9.70 11.32
CA ASN A 190 -10.66 -10.49 11.94
C ASN A 190 -9.41 -10.61 11.07
N ASN A 191 -9.47 -10.15 9.83
CA ASN A 191 -8.31 -10.11 8.96
C ASN A 191 -7.49 -8.89 9.34
N PRO A 192 -6.18 -8.99 9.63
CA PRO A 192 -5.35 -7.81 9.80
C PRO A 192 -5.59 -6.88 8.62
N ARG A 193 -5.70 -5.58 8.89
CA ARG A 193 -5.39 -4.62 7.82
C ARG A 193 -4.04 -5.07 7.28
N PHE A 194 -3.78 -4.89 5.99
CA PHE A 194 -2.42 -4.83 5.51
C PHE A 194 -1.76 -3.65 6.23
N GLY A 195 -1.43 -3.87 7.51
CA GLY A 195 -0.47 -3.10 8.23
C GLY A 195 0.75 -3.21 7.35
N PHE A 196 1.31 -2.09 6.93
CA PHE A 196 2.72 -2.12 6.72
C PHE A 196 3.28 -2.53 8.07
N THR A 197 3.58 -3.83 8.18
CA THR A 197 4.50 -4.38 9.16
C THR A 197 5.88 -3.86 8.75
N ARG A 198 6.02 -2.53 8.66
CA ARG A 198 6.93 -1.84 7.73
C ARG A 198 7.27 -2.74 6.54
N CYS A 199 6.22 -3.12 5.82
CA CYS A 199 6.29 -3.99 4.67
C CYS A 199 6.89 -3.18 3.54
N LEU A 200 8.21 -3.16 3.46
CA LEU A 200 8.86 -2.42 2.41
C LEU A 200 8.75 -3.25 1.13
N PHE A 201 7.96 -2.75 0.17
CA PHE A 201 7.94 -3.25 -1.19
C PHE A 201 9.19 -2.75 -1.90
N VAL A 202 10.18 -3.63 -2.01
CA VAL A 202 11.42 -3.37 -2.72
C VAL A 202 11.28 -3.89 -4.13
N ARG A 203 11.15 -2.97 -5.10
CA ARG A 203 11.23 -3.31 -6.51
C ARG A 203 12.69 -3.36 -6.95
N CYS A 204 13.22 -4.56 -7.08
CA CYS A 204 14.56 -4.81 -7.58
C CYS A 204 14.56 -4.78 -9.10
N VAL A 205 14.76 -3.60 -9.70
CA VAL A 205 14.93 -3.48 -11.16
C VAL A 205 16.34 -3.93 -11.54
N ARG A 206 16.43 -4.96 -12.39
CA ARG A 206 17.72 -5.48 -12.87
C ARG A 206 18.28 -4.68 -14.04
N VAL A 207 17.45 -3.99 -14.80
CA VAL A 207 17.81 -3.42 -16.11
C VAL A 207 18.36 -2.00 -15.97
N ASP A 208 19.57 -1.75 -16.49
CA ASP A 208 20.19 -0.41 -16.51
C ASP A 208 19.70 0.48 -17.67
N SER A 209 19.27 -0.13 -18.78
CA SER A 209 18.67 0.59 -19.91
C SER A 209 17.67 -0.29 -20.67
N PRO A 210 16.38 0.05 -20.72
CA PRO A 210 15.45 -0.56 -21.64
C PRO A 210 15.68 0.06 -23.03
N ARG A 211 16.41 -0.65 -23.90
CA ARG A 211 16.36 -0.58 -25.38
C ARG A 211 17.61 -1.21 -26.02
N GLN A 212 17.41 -2.34 -26.70
CA GLN A 212 17.89 -2.52 -28.07
C GLN A 212 16.91 -3.46 -28.79
N ARG A 213 16.26 -2.94 -29.84
CA ARG A 213 15.29 -3.61 -30.75
C ARG A 213 15.83 -4.86 -31.49
N GLY A 214 17.01 -5.36 -31.10
CA GLY A 214 17.76 -6.43 -31.77
C GLY A 214 17.95 -7.71 -30.94
N TYR A 215 17.56 -7.72 -29.66
CA TYR A 215 17.64 -8.90 -28.79
C TYR A 215 16.23 -9.35 -28.41
N LEU A 216 15.53 -9.95 -29.38
CA LEU A 216 14.25 -10.61 -29.13
C LEU A 216 14.51 -12.10 -28.91
N THR A 217 14.01 -12.67 -27.80
CA THR A 217 14.10 -14.11 -27.57
C THR A 217 12.80 -14.78 -27.97
N LEU A 218 12.91 -15.89 -28.71
CA LEU A 218 11.77 -16.75 -29.02
C LEU A 218 11.34 -17.52 -27.76
N TRP A 219 10.09 -17.37 -27.36
CA TRP A 219 9.50 -18.18 -26.30
C TRP A 219 9.07 -19.54 -26.84
N GLY A 220 10.06 -20.38 -27.14
CA GLY A 220 9.88 -21.72 -27.73
C GLY A 220 9.57 -22.83 -26.73
N GLY A 221 9.11 -22.49 -25.51
CA GLY A 221 8.81 -23.48 -24.46
C GLY A 221 10.04 -24.02 -23.72
N ARG A 222 11.20 -23.37 -23.82
CA ARG A 222 12.39 -23.74 -23.02
C ARG A 222 12.44 -22.93 -21.73
N PRO A 223 12.90 -23.51 -20.61
CA PRO A 223 12.92 -22.80 -19.33
C PRO A 223 14.06 -21.79 -19.25
N HIS A 224 13.75 -20.55 -18.87
CA HIS A 224 14.70 -19.54 -18.44
C HIS A 224 14.82 -19.60 -16.93
N VAL A 225 16.05 -19.77 -16.41
CA VAL A 225 16.30 -19.91 -14.97
C VAL A 225 17.23 -18.82 -14.50
N LEU A 226 16.92 -18.23 -13.35
CA LEU A 226 17.78 -17.27 -12.66
C LEU A 226 17.94 -17.69 -11.20
N TYR A 227 19.19 -17.79 -10.75
CA TYR A 227 19.53 -18.10 -9.37
C TYR A 227 19.80 -16.83 -8.59
N PHE A 228 19.36 -16.78 -7.34
CA PHE A 228 19.58 -15.64 -6.46
C PHE A 228 19.65 -16.05 -4.99
N THR A 229 20.17 -15.13 -4.21
CA THR A 229 20.24 -15.18 -2.74
C THR A 229 19.78 -13.83 -2.19
N VAL A 230 19.23 -13.83 -0.99
CA VAL A 230 18.78 -12.63 -0.28
C VAL A 230 19.61 -12.43 0.98
N SER A 231 19.95 -11.18 1.29
CA SER A 231 20.76 -10.84 2.46
C SER A 231 19.99 -10.79 3.77
N LYS A 232 18.65 -10.86 3.74
CA LYS A 232 17.75 -10.83 4.90
C LYS A 232 16.49 -11.62 4.57
N ASP A 233 15.81 -12.13 5.60
CA ASP A 233 14.51 -12.77 5.47
C ASP A 233 13.49 -11.79 4.84
N CYS A 234 12.83 -12.22 3.77
CA CYS A 234 11.84 -11.42 3.06
C CYS A 234 10.79 -12.32 2.39
N TYR A 235 9.77 -11.71 1.79
CA TYR A 235 8.75 -12.44 1.05
C TYR A 235 8.78 -12.02 -0.42
N LEU A 236 8.80 -12.97 -1.34
CA LEU A 236 8.62 -12.69 -2.77
C LEU A 236 7.12 -12.57 -3.07
N THR A 237 6.69 -11.42 -3.57
CA THR A 237 5.28 -11.14 -3.89
C THR A 237 5.01 -11.17 -5.38
N ALA A 238 5.94 -10.67 -6.19
CA ALA A 238 5.76 -10.60 -7.63
C ALA A 238 7.08 -10.68 -8.39
N VAL A 239 6.99 -11.09 -9.65
CA VAL A 239 8.12 -11.14 -10.59
C VAL A 239 7.80 -10.25 -11.79
N ASP A 240 8.72 -9.34 -12.12
CA ASP A 240 8.57 -8.41 -13.24
C ASP A 240 9.14 -9.06 -14.50
N MET A 241 8.26 -9.29 -15.48
CA MET A 241 8.51 -10.10 -16.67
C MET A 241 8.36 -9.25 -17.92
N PHE A 242 9.19 -9.49 -18.93
CA PHE A 242 9.03 -8.83 -20.23
C PHE A 242 7.77 -9.31 -20.94
N LEU A 243 7.14 -8.41 -21.72
CA LEU A 243 5.97 -8.73 -22.53
C LEU A 243 6.36 -9.21 -23.95
N PRO A 244 5.42 -9.86 -24.67
CA PRO A 244 5.55 -10.10 -26.11
C PRO A 244 5.73 -8.78 -26.91
N ASP A 245 6.38 -8.84 -28.08
CA ASP A 245 6.60 -7.69 -28.99
C ASP A 245 5.56 -7.59 -30.13
N SER A 246 4.82 -8.67 -30.40
CA SER A 246 3.72 -8.69 -31.37
C SER A 246 2.37 -8.81 -30.67
N GLU A 247 1.25 -8.50 -31.34
CA GLU A 247 -0.16 -8.64 -30.86
C GLU A 247 -0.56 -10.07 -30.40
N ASP A 248 0.39 -10.97 -30.24
CA ASP A 248 0.21 -12.31 -29.74
C ASP A 248 0.18 -12.35 -28.22
N SER A 249 -0.41 -13.44 -27.72
CA SER A 249 -0.32 -13.82 -26.32
C SER A 249 0.69 -14.94 -26.14
N ALA A 250 1.26 -15.00 -24.96
CA ALA A 250 2.20 -16.01 -24.57
C ALA A 250 1.76 -16.63 -23.26
N THR A 251 1.82 -17.95 -23.18
CA THR A 251 1.35 -18.69 -22.02
C THR A 251 2.46 -19.60 -21.51
N GLY A 252 2.51 -19.80 -20.21
CA GLY A 252 3.57 -20.60 -19.61
C GLY A 252 3.42 -20.79 -18.13
N VAL A 253 4.49 -21.27 -17.52
CA VAL A 253 4.56 -21.56 -16.09
C VAL A 253 5.71 -20.77 -15.48
N LEU A 254 5.45 -20.16 -14.33
CA LEU A 254 6.46 -19.59 -13.45
C LEU A 254 6.56 -20.45 -12.21
N GLU A 255 7.78 -20.90 -11.94
CA GLU A 255 8.11 -21.72 -10.79
C GLU A 255 9.17 -21.01 -9.94
N VAL A 256 9.01 -21.09 -8.62
CA VAL A 256 10.05 -20.71 -7.67
C VAL A 256 10.51 -21.98 -6.97
N ILE A 257 11.82 -22.13 -6.84
CA ILE A 257 12.46 -23.39 -6.46
C ILE A 257 13.53 -23.10 -5.41
N GLU A 258 13.48 -23.87 -4.32
CA GLU A 258 14.49 -23.89 -3.26
C GLU A 258 15.34 -25.15 -3.43
N GLY A 259 16.63 -24.99 -3.78
CA GLY A 259 17.50 -26.13 -4.11
C GLY A 259 16.97 -26.95 -5.29
N THR A 260 16.32 -28.08 -5.01
CA THR A 260 15.71 -28.98 -6.01
C THR A 260 14.18 -29.08 -5.91
N THR A 261 13.59 -28.47 -4.88
CA THR A 261 12.15 -28.55 -4.57
C THR A 261 11.41 -27.33 -5.10
N VAL A 262 10.36 -27.56 -5.90
CA VAL A 262 9.46 -26.50 -6.38
C VAL A 262 8.56 -26.08 -5.22
N ILE A 263 8.73 -24.84 -4.77
CA ILE A 263 7.96 -24.27 -3.64
C ILE A 263 6.71 -23.52 -4.11
N HIS A 264 6.71 -23.05 -5.35
CA HIS A 264 5.56 -22.39 -5.96
C HIS A 264 5.55 -22.64 -7.47
N SER A 265 4.37 -22.81 -8.05
CA SER A 265 4.16 -23.00 -9.48
C SER A 265 2.83 -22.38 -9.89
N GLN A 266 2.86 -21.49 -10.87
CA GLN A 266 1.68 -20.76 -11.34
C GLN A 266 1.67 -20.70 -12.87
N ASN A 267 0.49 -20.85 -13.46
CA ASN A 267 0.28 -20.64 -14.89
C ASN A 267 0.08 -19.16 -15.18
N ILE A 268 0.80 -18.63 -16.16
CA ILE A 268 0.76 -17.20 -16.52
C ILE A 268 0.43 -17.05 -18.00
N ALA A 269 -0.37 -16.04 -18.31
CA ALA A 269 -0.61 -15.54 -19.65
C ALA A 269 -0.16 -14.08 -19.74
N LEU A 270 0.73 -13.78 -20.68
CA LEU A 270 1.22 -12.43 -20.96
C LEU A 270 0.64 -11.98 -22.30
N HIS A 271 0.08 -10.78 -22.34
CA HIS A 271 -0.53 -10.18 -23.52
C HIS A 271 0.27 -8.95 -23.93
N TYR A 272 0.42 -8.75 -25.23
CA TYR A 272 0.99 -7.51 -25.75
C TYR A 272 0.12 -6.30 -25.38
N HIS A 273 0.79 -5.23 -24.97
CA HIS A 273 0.19 -3.93 -24.73
C HIS A 273 1.05 -2.87 -25.40
N GLU A 274 0.43 -2.03 -26.24
CA GLU A 274 1.14 -0.99 -26.98
C GLU A 274 1.85 -0.02 -26.03
N GLY A 275 3.17 0.10 -26.18
CA GLY A 275 4.00 1.01 -25.37
C GLY A 275 4.40 0.48 -23.99
N ILE A 276 4.02 -0.76 -23.62
CA ILE A 276 4.42 -1.39 -22.34
C ILE A 276 5.38 -2.55 -22.65
N GLU A 277 6.58 -2.50 -22.07
CA GLU A 277 7.64 -3.49 -22.35
C GLU A 277 7.69 -4.63 -21.32
N HIS A 278 7.17 -4.41 -20.11
CA HIS A 278 7.21 -5.37 -19.01
C HIS A 278 5.98 -5.25 -18.10
N LEU A 279 5.65 -6.34 -17.41
CA LEU A 279 4.51 -6.44 -16.50
C LEU A 279 4.94 -7.13 -15.21
N LEU A 280 4.51 -6.57 -14.10
CA LEU A 280 4.64 -7.18 -12.79
C LEU A 280 3.59 -8.29 -12.63
N VAL A 281 4.05 -9.53 -12.53
CA VAL A 281 3.18 -10.69 -12.33
C VAL A 281 3.17 -11.08 -10.86
N ASN A 282 2.02 -10.90 -10.22
CA ASN A 282 1.82 -11.25 -8.82
C ASN A 282 1.73 -12.77 -8.64
N LEU A 283 2.45 -13.28 -7.64
CA LEU A 283 2.37 -14.67 -7.23
C LEU A 283 1.06 -14.91 -6.48
N ASP A 284 0.42 -16.06 -6.70
CA ASP A 284 -0.82 -16.42 -5.99
C ASP A 284 -0.59 -16.52 -4.47
N THR A 285 0.64 -16.87 -4.06
CA THR A 285 1.05 -16.93 -2.66
C THR A 285 2.40 -16.24 -2.47
N SER A 286 2.49 -15.39 -1.44
CA SER A 286 3.77 -14.78 -1.05
C SER A 286 4.72 -15.85 -0.52
N ILE A 287 5.93 -15.92 -1.07
CA ILE A 287 6.90 -16.96 -0.74
C ILE A 287 7.90 -16.43 0.27
N HIS A 288 8.03 -17.08 1.42
CA HIS A 288 9.04 -16.71 2.41
C HIS A 288 10.44 -17.15 1.94
N LEU A 289 11.33 -16.17 1.77
CA LEU A 289 12.73 -16.37 1.39
C LEU A 289 13.60 -16.17 2.62
N HIS A 290 14.43 -17.16 2.93
CA HIS A 290 15.36 -17.10 4.04
C HIS A 290 16.72 -16.54 3.64
N GLU A 291 17.35 -15.83 4.57
CA GLU A 291 18.68 -15.25 4.42
C GLU A 291 19.71 -16.29 3.96
N SER A 292 20.53 -15.91 2.98
CA SER A 292 21.64 -16.71 2.45
C SER A 292 21.28 -18.07 1.85
N LEU A 293 19.98 -18.40 1.73
CA LEU A 293 19.54 -19.58 0.98
C LEU A 293 19.49 -19.31 -0.52
N LYS A 294 19.75 -20.36 -1.29
CA LYS A 294 19.80 -20.31 -2.75
C LYS A 294 18.42 -20.66 -3.32
N TYR A 295 17.84 -19.68 -3.98
CA TYR A 295 16.58 -19.83 -4.70
C TYR A 295 16.82 -19.73 -6.21
N SER A 296 15.91 -20.31 -6.98
CA SER A 296 15.85 -20.11 -8.41
C SER A 296 14.43 -19.83 -8.87
N VAL A 297 14.30 -18.86 -9.76
CA VAL A 297 13.06 -18.59 -10.49
C VAL A 297 13.19 -19.16 -11.88
N ARG A 298 12.23 -19.99 -12.27
CA ARG A 298 12.16 -20.63 -13.57
C ARG A 298 10.91 -20.15 -14.30
N MET A 299 11.09 -19.65 -15.51
CA MET A 299 10.02 -19.25 -16.40
C MET A 299 10.05 -20.12 -17.65
N GLN A 300 8.94 -20.76 -17.99
CA GLN A 300 8.80 -21.55 -19.21
C GLN A 300 7.60 -21.07 -20.01
N MET A 301 7.84 -20.17 -20.97
CA MET A 301 6.80 -19.59 -21.84
C MET A 301 6.78 -20.23 -23.23
N LYS A 302 5.58 -20.37 -23.78
CA LYS A 302 5.30 -20.69 -25.18
C LYS A 302 4.56 -19.52 -25.81
N GLY A 303 5.11 -18.97 -26.87
CA GLY A 303 4.51 -17.83 -27.56
C GLY A 303 5.43 -17.22 -28.61
N SER A 304 5.09 -15.99 -29.00
CA SER A 304 5.85 -15.20 -29.96
C SER A 304 7.15 -14.66 -29.34
N ARG A 305 7.81 -13.74 -30.04
CA ARG A 305 9.05 -13.12 -29.56
C ARG A 305 8.73 -12.12 -28.45
N GLY A 306 9.49 -12.16 -27.36
CA GLY A 306 9.40 -11.21 -26.26
C GLY A 306 10.63 -10.32 -26.15
N PHE A 307 10.47 -9.19 -25.45
CA PHE A 307 11.58 -8.33 -25.08
C PHE A 307 12.58 -9.07 -24.18
N CYS A 308 13.84 -8.61 -24.16
CA CYS A 308 14.83 -9.09 -23.20
C CYS A 308 15.78 -7.98 -22.78
N CYS A 309 16.43 -8.20 -21.65
CA CYS A 309 17.47 -7.33 -21.15
C CYS A 309 18.84 -7.75 -21.70
N ALA A 310 19.61 -6.78 -22.23
CA ALA A 310 20.99 -6.98 -22.67
C ALA A 310 22.05 -6.58 -21.62
N SER A 311 21.67 -5.80 -20.59
CA SER A 311 22.54 -5.34 -19.51
C SER A 311 21.78 -5.29 -18.19
N ALA A 312 22.06 -6.26 -17.33
CA ALA A 312 21.44 -6.43 -16.01
C ALA A 312 22.48 -6.33 -14.88
N ARG A 313 22.05 -5.82 -13.72
CA ARG A 313 22.86 -5.75 -12.49
C ARG A 313 23.00 -7.12 -11.83
N ASN A 314 24.21 -7.40 -11.34
CA ASN A 314 24.55 -8.67 -10.68
C ASN A 314 24.10 -8.72 -9.21
N SER A 315 23.98 -7.56 -8.58
CA SER A 315 23.45 -7.39 -7.23
C SER A 315 22.63 -6.11 -7.18
N ILE A 316 21.51 -6.15 -6.49
CA ILE A 316 20.67 -4.99 -6.25
C ILE A 316 20.58 -4.79 -4.74
N THR A 317 20.99 -3.61 -4.29
CA THR A 317 20.86 -3.20 -2.90
C THR A 317 19.88 -2.05 -2.84
N MET A 318 18.76 -2.27 -2.15
CA MET A 318 17.72 -1.28 -1.93
C MET A 318 17.26 -1.39 -0.47
N ASP A 319 17.27 -0.27 0.24
CA ASP A 319 16.78 -0.15 1.62
C ASP A 319 17.32 -1.21 2.60
N GLY A 320 18.61 -1.55 2.45
CA GLY A 320 19.31 -2.47 3.33
C GLY A 320 19.00 -3.96 3.09
N LEU A 321 18.26 -4.30 2.01
CA LEU A 321 18.19 -5.65 1.46
C LEU A 321 19.07 -5.72 0.21
N THR A 322 19.91 -6.75 0.13
CA THR A 322 20.72 -7.05 -1.05
C THR A 322 20.25 -8.36 -1.66
N MET A 323 19.76 -8.31 -2.90
CA MET A 323 19.50 -9.48 -3.72
C MET A 323 20.71 -9.69 -4.63
N THR A 324 21.38 -10.84 -4.48
CA THR A 324 22.58 -11.17 -5.27
C THR A 324 22.24 -12.30 -6.23
N PHE A 325 22.48 -12.08 -7.52
CA PHE A 325 22.24 -13.07 -8.57
C PHE A 325 23.48 -13.92 -8.79
N ILE A 326 23.28 -15.23 -8.91
CA ILE A 326 24.37 -16.19 -9.06
C ILE A 326 24.48 -16.56 -10.53
N ASP A 327 25.70 -16.44 -11.08
CA ASP A 327 25.95 -16.84 -12.45
C ASP A 327 26.00 -18.35 -12.54
N PHE A 328 25.09 -18.89 -13.34
CA PHE A 328 24.95 -20.29 -13.61
C PHE A 328 24.67 -20.42 -15.10
N MET A 329 25.34 -21.37 -15.76
CA MET A 329 25.10 -21.62 -17.17
C MET A 329 23.66 -22.12 -17.36
N SER A 330 22.75 -21.20 -17.64
CA SER A 330 21.43 -21.54 -18.12
C SER A 330 21.53 -21.93 -19.59
N LEU A 331 20.73 -22.91 -20.01
CA LEU A 331 20.73 -23.41 -21.39
C LEU A 331 20.17 -22.39 -22.40
N ASN A 332 19.57 -21.30 -21.94
CA ASN A 332 18.90 -20.30 -22.76
C ASN A 332 19.26 -18.91 -22.25
N ASP A 333 20.07 -18.16 -23.00
CA ASP A 333 20.51 -16.74 -22.96
C ASP A 333 20.28 -15.82 -21.73
N THR A 334 19.42 -16.15 -20.77
CA THR A 334 19.30 -15.59 -19.43
C THR A 334 20.48 -16.00 -18.56
N ASN A 335 21.23 -15.01 -18.11
CA ASN A 335 22.27 -15.13 -17.10
C ASN A 335 22.18 -13.93 -16.16
N VAL A 336 23.26 -13.66 -15.44
CA VAL A 336 23.29 -12.53 -14.49
C VAL A 336 23.34 -11.18 -15.20
N SER A 337 23.92 -11.09 -16.40
CA SER A 337 24.12 -9.85 -17.14
C SER A 337 23.07 -9.58 -18.24
N LYS A 338 22.26 -10.57 -18.63
CA LYS A 338 21.20 -10.47 -19.66
C LYS A 338 20.08 -11.47 -19.39
N GLY A 339 18.87 -11.25 -19.91
CA GLY A 339 17.81 -12.27 -19.84
C GLY A 339 16.38 -11.76 -19.81
N GLN A 340 15.49 -12.63 -19.33
CA GLN A 340 14.03 -12.48 -19.40
C GLN A 340 13.35 -11.93 -18.15
N PHE A 341 14.10 -11.68 -17.08
CA PHE A 341 13.56 -11.15 -15.82
C PHE A 341 13.92 -9.66 -15.72
N TYR A 342 12.91 -8.80 -15.73
CA TYR A 342 13.08 -7.35 -15.60
C TYR A 342 13.40 -6.97 -14.14
N GLY A 343 12.78 -7.64 -13.19
CA GLY A 343 12.94 -7.36 -11.77
C GLY A 343 12.09 -8.24 -10.87
N PHE A 344 12.13 -7.94 -9.58
CA PHE A 344 11.40 -8.67 -8.54
C PHE A 344 10.78 -7.68 -7.56
N GLU A 345 9.61 -8.02 -7.04
CA GLU A 345 9.00 -7.31 -5.92
C GLU A 345 9.13 -8.16 -4.67
N LEU A 346 9.81 -7.60 -3.68
CA LEU A 346 10.07 -8.24 -2.40
C LEU A 346 9.40 -7.43 -1.31
N LEU A 347 8.84 -8.13 -0.33
CA LEU A 347 8.19 -7.60 0.85
C LEU A 347 9.06 -7.93 2.06
N ILE A 348 9.66 -6.92 2.66
CA ILE A 348 10.46 -7.09 3.88
C ILE A 348 9.57 -6.81 5.08
N LYS A 349 9.49 -7.75 6.03
CA LYS A 349 8.93 -7.45 7.36
C LYS A 349 10.05 -6.86 8.21
N THR A 350 10.03 -5.56 8.52
CA THR A 350 10.98 -5.04 9.49
C THR A 350 10.40 -5.20 10.90
N ASN A 351 11.07 -6.01 11.73
CA ASN A 351 10.79 -6.06 13.16
C ASN A 351 11.44 -4.85 13.85
N GLU A 352 10.69 -4.16 14.71
CA GLU A 352 11.15 -2.97 15.45
C GLU A 352 12.26 -3.22 16.50
N GLN A 353 12.87 -4.40 16.57
CA GLN A 353 13.73 -4.74 17.70
C GLN A 353 15.19 -4.25 17.65
N ASN A 354 15.61 -3.38 16.72
CA ASN A 354 17.02 -2.93 16.68
C ASN A 354 17.23 -1.42 16.42
N THR A 355 16.46 -0.56 17.09
CA THR A 355 16.88 0.83 17.34
C THR A 355 16.87 1.12 18.83
N ALA A 356 17.73 0.41 19.56
CA ALA A 356 18.26 0.86 20.84
C ALA A 356 19.72 0.40 20.92
N LYS A 357 20.62 1.24 20.40
CA LYS A 357 22.00 1.35 20.87
C LYS A 357 22.61 2.68 20.44
#